data_AF-A0A7K5GZX5-F1
#
_entry.id   AF-A0A7K5GZX5-F1
#
_cell.length_a   1.000
_cell.length_b   1.000
_cell.length_c   1.000
_cell.angle_alpha   90.00
_cell.angle_beta   90.00
_cell.angle_gamma   90.00
#
_symmetry.space_group_name_H-M   'P 1'
#
loop_
_entity.id
_entity.type
_entity.pdbx_description
1 polymer ?
#
loop_
_entity_poly.entity_id
_entity_poly.type
_entity_poly.pdbx_seq_one_letter_code
_entity_poly.pdbx_strand_id
1 'polypeptide(L)'
;FQGKSENRKAIWNTEEVPEGSEFDDIWDAREQPEYQILFKQCVGTEDVFFGMSRKDPSTACCEDMVIKIKLPETRYSDITLDIQDKVLDLRTPKKKLLLHLPYCVDSKNGKARFLTEEETLEVTLRVLRPFDFINFV
;
A
#
# COMPACT_ATOMS: atom_id res chain seq x y z
N PHE A 1 1.74 47.92 -22.79
CA PHE A 1 3.15 47.57 -23.07
C PHE A 1 3.98 47.73 -21.80
N GLN A 2 4.24 46.66 -21.06
CA GLN A 2 5.49 46.53 -20.30
C GLN A 2 5.69 45.05 -19.97
N GLY A 3 6.51 44.38 -20.77
CA GLY A 3 6.91 42.99 -20.53
C GLY A 3 7.74 42.90 -19.26
N LYS A 4 7.26 42.11 -18.30
CA LYS A 4 8.07 41.72 -17.14
C LYS A 4 9.18 40.82 -17.65
N SER A 5 10.41 41.25 -17.42
CA SER A 5 11.62 40.48 -17.68
C SER A 5 11.66 39.27 -16.75
N GLU A 6 11.23 38.11 -17.24
CA GLU A 6 11.46 36.84 -16.57
C GLU A 6 12.96 36.55 -16.52
N ASN A 7 13.41 36.12 -15.34
CA ASN A 7 14.80 35.90 -15.02
C ASN A 7 15.38 34.79 -15.90
N ARG A 8 16.22 35.14 -16.88
CA ARG A 8 16.85 34.24 -17.88
C ARG A 8 17.80 33.17 -17.28
N LYS A 9 17.79 32.99 -15.96
CA LYS A 9 18.57 32.02 -15.18
C LYS A 9 17.71 31.15 -14.25
N ALA A 10 16.40 31.39 -14.18
CA ALA A 10 15.48 30.50 -13.47
C ALA A 10 15.16 29.32 -14.38
N ILE A 11 15.78 28.17 -14.11
CA ILE A 11 15.55 26.93 -14.87
C ILE A 11 14.16 26.33 -14.55
N TRP A 12 13.56 26.72 -13.43
CA TRP A 12 12.24 26.25 -12.99
C TRP A 12 11.39 27.43 -12.53
N ASN A 13 10.18 27.57 -13.08
CA ASN A 13 9.16 28.50 -12.61
C ASN A 13 8.27 27.75 -11.60
N THR A 14 7.89 28.38 -10.47
CA THR A 14 7.08 27.73 -9.43
C THR A 14 5.73 27.24 -9.94
N GLU A 15 5.23 27.82 -11.03
CA GLU A 15 4.00 27.38 -11.72
C GLU A 15 4.19 26.13 -12.61
N GLU A 16 5.44 25.75 -12.92
CA GLU A 16 5.79 24.56 -13.72
C GLU A 16 6.22 23.36 -12.85
N VAL A 17 6.22 23.52 -11.53
CA VAL A 17 6.39 22.40 -10.60
C VAL A 17 4.99 21.93 -10.20
N PRO A 18 4.45 20.84 -10.76
CA PRO A 18 3.17 20.30 -10.30
C PRO A 18 3.26 19.94 -8.81
N GLU A 19 2.54 20.68 -7.98
CA GLU A 19 2.35 20.35 -6.56
C GLU A 19 1.65 18.99 -6.47
N GLY A 20 2.40 17.95 -6.08
CA GLY A 20 1.90 16.58 -5.91
C GLY A 20 2.66 15.50 -6.69
N SER A 21 3.63 15.85 -7.53
CA SER A 21 4.43 14.87 -8.31
C SER A 21 5.63 14.29 -7.56
N GLU A 22 5.61 14.27 -6.23
CA GLU A 22 6.70 13.66 -5.43
C GLU A 22 6.63 12.12 -5.39
N PHE A 23 5.50 11.53 -5.84
CA PHE A 23 5.24 10.09 -5.70
C PHE A 23 4.84 9.38 -6.99
N ASP A 24 4.48 10.12 -8.03
CA ASP A 24 4.25 9.54 -9.35
C ASP A 24 5.60 9.52 -10.07
N ASP A 25 6.24 8.36 -10.14
CA ASP A 25 7.36 8.12 -11.06
C ASP A 25 6.82 8.29 -12.50
N ILE A 26 6.67 9.54 -12.96
CA ILE A 26 6.24 9.94 -14.31
C ILE A 26 7.17 9.35 -15.41
N TRP A 27 8.27 8.70 -15.01
CA TRP A 27 9.31 8.14 -15.86
C TRP A 27 9.39 6.60 -15.87
N ASP A 28 8.58 5.88 -15.08
CA ASP A 28 8.60 4.41 -15.09
C ASP A 28 7.60 3.87 -16.13
N ALA A 29 8.11 3.37 -17.27
CA ALA A 29 7.31 2.80 -18.37
C ALA A 29 6.59 1.47 -18.02
N ARG A 30 6.51 1.11 -16.73
CA ARG A 30 5.94 -0.13 -16.23
C ARG A 30 4.47 0.08 -15.88
N GLU A 31 3.61 -0.74 -16.45
CA GLU A 31 2.18 -0.70 -16.14
C GLU A 31 1.94 -0.99 -14.66
N GLN A 32 1.14 -0.15 -14.00
CA GLN A 32 0.68 -0.42 -12.65
C GLN A 32 -0.29 -1.61 -12.68
N PRO A 33 -0.01 -2.69 -11.94
CA PRO A 33 -0.91 -3.84 -11.89
C PRO A 33 -2.22 -3.47 -11.17
N GLU A 34 -3.32 -4.15 -11.52
CA GLU A 34 -4.55 -4.01 -10.76
C GLU A 34 -4.35 -4.58 -9.35
N TYR A 35 -4.65 -3.78 -8.34
CA TYR A 35 -4.52 -4.18 -6.95
C TYR A 35 -5.81 -3.90 -6.17
N GLN A 36 -6.05 -4.71 -5.15
CA GLN A 36 -7.15 -4.57 -4.22
C GLN A 36 -6.63 -4.66 -2.80
N ILE A 37 -7.04 -3.69 -1.98
CA ILE A 37 -6.73 -3.66 -0.55
C ILE A 37 -7.96 -4.17 0.20
N LEU A 38 -7.75 -5.17 1.04
CA LEU A 38 -8.74 -5.77 1.90
C LEU A 38 -8.28 -5.64 3.35
N PHE A 39 -9.21 -5.45 4.28
CA PHE A 39 -8.90 -5.42 5.70
C PHE A 39 -9.55 -6.64 6.37
N LYS A 40 -8.78 -7.33 7.21
CA LYS A 40 -9.19 -8.55 7.90
C LYS A 40 -9.21 -8.29 9.40
N GLN A 41 -10.35 -8.60 10.01
CA GLN A 41 -10.57 -8.57 11.45
C GLN A 41 -10.54 -9.99 12.01
N CYS A 42 -9.82 -10.20 13.11
CA CYS A 42 -9.86 -11.47 13.81
C CYS A 42 -11.05 -11.44 14.79
N VAL A 43 -12.16 -12.07 14.42
CA VAL A 43 -13.36 -12.18 15.28
C VAL A 43 -13.37 -13.53 15.99
N GLY A 44 -13.52 -13.51 17.32
CA GLY A 44 -13.67 -14.71 18.14
C GLY A 44 -15.14 -15.10 18.31
N THR A 45 -15.41 -16.28 18.86
CA THR A 45 -16.78 -16.70 19.22
C THR A 45 -17.42 -15.75 20.25
N GLU A 46 -16.61 -15.15 21.12
CA GLU A 46 -17.03 -14.15 22.11
C GLU A 46 -17.50 -12.83 21.46
N ASP A 47 -16.88 -12.45 20.34
CA ASP A 47 -17.23 -11.26 19.57
C ASP A 47 -18.55 -11.49 18.82
N VAL A 48 -18.66 -12.63 18.12
CA VAL A 48 -19.83 -12.96 17.28
C VAL A 48 -21.07 -13.28 18.11
N PHE A 49 -20.92 -13.98 19.23
CA PHE A 49 -22.05 -14.52 19.98
C PHE A 49 -22.42 -13.69 21.23
N PHE A 50 -21.43 -13.05 21.87
CA PHE A 50 -21.65 -12.31 23.11
C PHE A 50 -21.43 -10.81 22.99
N GLY A 51 -20.91 -10.30 21.86
CA GLY A 51 -20.61 -8.88 21.67
C GLY A 51 -19.67 -8.32 22.75
N MET A 52 -18.85 -9.18 23.36
CA MET A 52 -17.99 -8.81 24.49
C MET A 52 -16.73 -8.06 24.05
N SER A 53 -16.28 -8.27 22.82
CA SER A 53 -15.22 -7.44 22.23
C SER A 53 -15.82 -6.11 21.77
N ARG A 54 -15.16 -4.99 22.08
CA ARG A 54 -15.52 -3.67 21.53
C ARG A 54 -15.06 -3.53 20.07
N LYS A 55 -15.03 -4.62 19.30
CA LYS A 55 -14.66 -4.58 17.89
C LYS A 55 -15.88 -4.15 17.10
N ASP A 56 -15.78 -3.05 16.38
CA ASP A 56 -16.80 -2.60 15.45
C ASP A 56 -16.44 -3.05 14.02
N PRO A 57 -17.40 -3.11 13.06
CA PRO A 57 -17.11 -3.55 11.70
C PRO A 57 -16.28 -2.54 10.88
N SER A 58 -15.76 -1.47 11.49
CA SER A 58 -14.93 -0.50 10.78
C SER A 58 -13.52 -1.03 10.58
N THR A 59 -12.84 -0.43 9.61
CA THR A 59 -11.40 -0.63 9.39
C THR A 59 -10.55 -0.24 10.61
N ALA A 60 -11.12 0.51 11.56
CA ALA A 60 -10.51 0.87 12.84
C ALA A 60 -10.29 -0.30 13.81
N CYS A 61 -10.98 -1.44 13.62
CA CYS A 61 -10.78 -2.66 14.41
C CYS A 61 -10.11 -3.79 13.62
N CYS A 62 -9.87 -3.61 12.32
CA CYS A 62 -9.12 -4.56 11.51
C CYS A 62 -7.66 -4.59 11.95
N GLU A 63 -7.12 -5.78 12.13
CA GLU A 63 -5.77 -5.97 12.64
C GLU A 63 -4.78 -6.33 11.51
N ASP A 64 -5.29 -6.98 10.48
CA ASP A 64 -4.51 -7.44 9.33
C ASP A 64 -5.00 -6.74 8.05
N MET A 65 -4.07 -6.33 7.21
CA MET A 65 -4.29 -5.73 5.90
C MET A 65 -3.83 -6.72 4.83
N VAL A 66 -4.71 -7.08 3.91
CA VAL A 66 -4.45 -8.04 2.84
C VAL A 66 -4.49 -7.31 1.50
N ILE A 67 -3.38 -7.31 0.79
CA ILE A 67 -3.21 -6.59 -0.48
C ILE A 67 -3.08 -7.64 -1.57
N LYS A 68 -4.07 -7.69 -2.46
CA LYS A 68 -4.11 -8.60 -3.61
C LYS A 68 -3.69 -7.84 -4.86
N ILE A 69 -2.60 -8.24 -5.49
CA ILE A 69 -2.05 -7.59 -6.67
C ILE A 69 -2.08 -8.59 -7.83
N LYS A 70 -2.82 -8.27 -8.88
CA LYS A 70 -2.91 -9.10 -10.09
C LYS A 70 -1.67 -8.90 -10.94
N LEU A 71 -0.92 -9.98 -11.14
CA LEU A 71 0.33 -10.02 -11.89
C LEU A 71 0.23 -11.08 -12.99
N PRO A 72 -0.60 -10.85 -14.02
CA PRO A 72 -0.72 -11.78 -15.13
C PRO A 72 0.64 -11.96 -15.81
N GLU A 73 0.93 -13.20 -16.22
CA GLU A 73 2.16 -13.59 -16.91
C GLU A 73 3.47 -13.32 -16.15
N THR A 74 3.41 -13.17 -14.82
CA THR A 74 4.60 -12.95 -13.98
C THR A 74 4.92 -14.21 -13.18
N ARG A 75 6.19 -14.62 -13.18
CA ARG A 75 6.66 -15.75 -12.36
C ARG A 75 7.00 -15.28 -10.96
N TYR A 76 6.71 -16.11 -9.96
CA TYR A 76 7.01 -15.81 -8.55
C TYR A 76 8.49 -15.44 -8.31
N SER A 77 9.42 -16.05 -9.05
CA SER A 77 10.87 -15.83 -8.87
C SER A 77 11.33 -14.44 -9.32
N ASP A 78 10.56 -13.77 -10.17
CA ASP A 78 10.88 -12.44 -10.68
C ASP A 78 10.19 -11.32 -9.88
N ILE A 79 9.47 -11.67 -8.80
CA ILE A 79 8.77 -10.73 -7.95
C ILE A 79 9.68 -10.32 -6.79
N THR A 80 9.99 -9.03 -6.72
CA THR A 80 10.64 -8.42 -5.57
C THR A 80 9.61 -7.61 -4.80
N LEU A 81 9.39 -7.95 -3.54
CA LEU A 81 8.48 -7.25 -2.65
C LEU A 81 9.29 -6.63 -1.52
N ASP A 82 9.28 -5.30 -1.43
CA ASP A 82 9.84 -4.53 -0.33
C ASP A 82 8.68 -3.93 0.47
N ILE A 83 8.64 -4.24 1.76
CA ILE A 83 7.62 -3.74 2.68
C ILE A 83 8.35 -2.85 3.69
N GLN A 84 7.97 -1.58 3.71
CA GLN A 84 8.40 -0.62 4.71
C GLN A 84 7.24 -0.33 5.67
N ASP A 85 7.46 0.59 6.61
CA ASP A 85 6.47 0.95 7.63
C ASP A 85 5.17 1.49 7.01
N LYS A 86 5.26 2.36 6.00
CA LYS A 86 4.09 2.99 5.33
C LYS A 86 4.09 2.84 3.82
N VAL A 87 4.99 2.04 3.27
CA VAL A 87 5.19 1.94 1.83
C VAL A 87 5.34 0.47 1.46
N LEU A 88 4.61 0.05 0.44
CA LEU A 88 4.76 -1.24 -0.21
C LEU A 88 5.30 -0.97 -1.61
N ASP A 89 6.53 -1.41 -1.88
CA ASP A 89 7.16 -1.37 -3.19
C ASP A 89 7.20 -2.80 -3.74
N LEU A 90 6.51 -3.00 -4.86
CA LEU A 90 6.53 -4.23 -5.61
C LEU A 90 7.19 -3.96 -6.96
N ARG A 91 8.26 -4.70 -7.22
CA ARG A 91 9.03 -4.64 -8.47
C ARG A 91 8.99 -5.98 -9.16
N THR A 92 8.51 -5.95 -10.39
CA THR A 92 8.58 -7.08 -11.33
C THR A 92 9.20 -6.58 -12.63
N PRO A 93 9.71 -7.46 -13.50
CA PRO A 93 10.32 -7.05 -14.77
C PRO A 93 9.36 -6.30 -15.70
N LYS A 94 8.06 -6.63 -15.65
CA LYS A 94 7.02 -6.01 -16.50
C LYS A 94 6.27 -4.86 -15.81
N LYS A 95 6.07 -4.96 -14.49
CA LYS A 95 5.16 -4.10 -13.72
C LYS A 95 5.82 -3.58 -12.45
N LYS A 96 5.47 -2.38 -12.03
CA LYS A 96 5.90 -1.79 -10.75
C LYS A 96 4.66 -1.27 -10.04
N LEU A 97 4.60 -1.48 -8.73
CA LEU A 97 3.57 -0.90 -7.89
C LEU A 97 4.24 -0.32 -6.65
N LEU A 98 4.16 1.00 -6.51
CA LEU A 98 4.52 1.70 -5.29
C LEU A 98 3.23 2.18 -4.63
N LEU A 99 2.90 1.63 -3.48
CA LEU A 99 1.67 1.92 -2.76
C LEU A 99 1.99 2.49 -1.37
N HIS A 100 1.44 3.67 -1.09
CA HIS A 100 1.48 4.28 0.23
C HIS A 100 0.34 3.74 1.08
N LEU A 101 0.68 3.13 2.21
CA LEU A 101 -0.28 2.55 3.15
C LEU A 101 -0.79 3.66 4.08
N PRO A 102 -2.12 3.70 4.37
CA PRO A 102 -2.69 4.69 5.27
C PRO A 102 -2.25 4.50 6.73
N TYR A 103 -1.82 3.30 7.09
CA TYR A 103 -1.38 2.93 8.43
C TYR A 103 0.02 2.31 8.39
N CYS A 104 0.73 2.44 9.52
CA CYS A 104 1.98 1.72 9.74
C CYS A 104 1.72 0.22 9.76
N VAL A 105 2.59 -0.57 9.14
CA VAL A 105 2.51 -2.04 9.12
C VAL A 105 3.79 -2.67 9.65
N ASP A 106 3.65 -3.87 10.21
CA ASP A 106 4.80 -4.64 10.67
C ASP A 106 5.52 -5.27 9.47
N SER A 107 6.61 -4.64 9.05
CA SER A 107 7.43 -5.13 7.93
C SER A 107 8.12 -6.47 8.22
N LYS A 108 8.26 -6.87 9.49
CA LYS A 108 9.00 -8.09 9.89
C LYS A 108 8.12 -9.34 9.88
N ASN A 109 6.84 -9.22 10.20
CA ASN A 109 5.88 -10.33 10.31
C ASN A 109 4.90 -10.39 9.13
N GLY A 110 5.18 -9.68 8.04
CA GLY A 110 4.41 -9.76 6.80
C GLY A 110 4.45 -11.17 6.19
N LYS A 111 3.29 -11.64 5.70
CA LYS A 111 3.15 -12.91 4.98
C LYS A 111 2.77 -12.60 3.54
N ALA A 112 3.62 -12.94 2.58
CA ALA A 112 3.29 -12.88 1.16
C ALA A 112 3.12 -14.28 0.59
N ARG A 113 2.13 -14.44 -0.30
CA ARG A 113 1.87 -15.68 -1.03
C ARG A 113 1.50 -15.36 -2.47
N PHE A 114 2.04 -16.11 -3.41
CA PHE A 114 1.69 -15.98 -4.82
C PHE A 114 0.72 -17.10 -5.21
N LEU A 115 -0.47 -16.72 -5.67
CA LEU A 115 -1.51 -17.63 -6.16
C LEU A 115 -1.33 -17.78 -7.66
N THR A 116 -0.66 -18.86 -8.09
CA THR A 116 -0.41 -19.14 -9.51
C THR A 116 -1.69 -19.38 -10.31
N GLU A 117 -2.75 -19.89 -9.67
CA GLU A 117 -4.04 -20.16 -10.32
C GLU A 117 -4.79 -18.89 -10.72
N GLU A 118 -4.72 -17.84 -9.89
CA GLU A 118 -5.31 -16.52 -10.14
C GLU A 118 -4.29 -15.50 -10.65
N GLU A 119 -3.04 -15.91 -10.87
CA GLU A 119 -1.90 -15.05 -11.17
C GLU A 119 -1.83 -13.80 -10.27
N THR A 120 -2.13 -13.98 -8.98
CA THR A 120 -2.34 -12.90 -8.02
C THR A 120 -1.41 -13.05 -6.81
N LEU A 121 -0.69 -11.99 -6.46
CA LEU A 121 0.10 -11.92 -5.24
C LEU A 121 -0.77 -11.40 -4.09
N GLU A 122 -0.91 -12.20 -3.03
CA GLU A 122 -1.60 -11.82 -1.80
C GLU A 122 -0.55 -11.52 -0.72
N VAL A 123 -0.53 -10.29 -0.23
CA VAL A 123 0.37 -9.82 0.83
C VAL A 123 -0.46 -9.47 2.05
N THR A 124 -0.30 -10.24 3.13
CA THR A 124 -0.93 -10.00 4.43
C THR A 124 0.06 -9.32 5.37
N LEU A 125 -0.27 -8.11 5.81
CA LEU A 125 0.54 -7.27 6.68
C LEU A 125 -0.24 -6.96 7.94
N ARG A 126 0.40 -7.12 9.10
CA ARG A 126 -0.22 -6.73 10.37
C ARG A 126 -0.14 -5.21 10.53
N VAL A 127 -1.25 -4.56 10.83
CA VAL A 127 -1.27 -3.10 11.04
C VAL A 127 -0.78 -2.79 12.45
N LEU A 128 0.22 -1.92 12.56
CA LEU A 128 0.75 -1.43 13.83
C LEU A 128 0.05 -0.13 14.21
N ARG A 129 -0.87 -0.20 15.18
CA ARG A 129 -1.48 0.98 15.77
C ARG A 129 -0.96 1.20 17.18
N PRO A 130 -0.64 2.45 17.58
CA PRO A 130 -0.42 2.74 18.98
C PRO A 130 -1.69 2.37 19.77
N PHE A 131 -1.51 1.69 20.91
CA PHE A 131 -2.60 1.23 21.80
C PHE A 131 -3.45 0.04 21.31
N ASP A 132 -3.02 -0.69 20.28
CA ASP A 132 -3.68 -1.95 19.86
C ASP A 132 -3.77 -2.94 21.05
N PHE A 133 -2.73 -2.99 21.91
CA PHE A 133 -2.70 -3.78 23.14
C PHE A 133 -3.76 -3.40 24.21
N ILE A 134 -4.38 -2.21 24.11
CA ILE A 134 -5.46 -1.78 25.02
C ILE A 134 -6.83 -2.12 24.42
N ASN A 135 -6.95 -2.16 23.10
CA ASN A 135 -8.22 -2.41 22.42
C ASN A 135 -8.59 -3.91 22.36
N PHE A 136 -7.62 -4.80 22.53
CA PHE A 136 -7.81 -6.26 22.46
C PHE A 136 -7.71 -6.98 23.82
N VAL A 137 -7.94 -6.26 24.94
CA VAL A 137 -8.15 -6.85 26.28
C VAL A 137 -9.61 -7.20 26.49
#